data_AF-A0A7C4G1L6-F1
#
_entry.id   AF-A0A7C4G1L6-F1
#
_cell.length_a   1.000
_cell.length_b   1.000
_cell.length_c   1.000
_cell.angle_alpha   90.00
_cell.angle_beta   90.00
_cell.angle_gamma   90.00
#
_symmetry.space_group_name_H-M   'P 1'
#
loop_
_entity.id
_entity.type
_entity.pdbx_description
1 polymer ?
#
loop_
_entity_poly.entity_id
_entity_poly.type
_entity_poly.pdbx_seq_one_letter_code
_entity_poly.pdbx_strand_id
1 'polypeptide(L)'
;MLPALLVRFRPTGPWRFGPDSGARNRVDPVCHSDTFFSAVTAAMSQLDSLEPWLEATVRKAAVRLSSLFPWQGDILFVPAPKGLWPPPASSRIRWGGTRFIPSRVLELLLAGKTIEEDRWLVDGPSGCLVPSGGRFRGTGPFREGLRTGAAVDRWNGGVAPYRTACLEFAEDAGMWGLAVFADDAARESWIGPLRAALRLLADSGIGGERCLGWGRSGEPHFREGRVSELLFRHPIEHSEPPNARWLLSLYRPANGDAVDWSQGSYSVVTRTGRTWSPARSGDLKRSVRMVSEGSVLVSQMELAGSACDVAPPGFPHPVWAAGFAVSLPVNWKKPIPASLPPLEAQTAPAPAPVPIPAEPAPTAGETLEAVDSAPPQQESQMEQEPPAEFPPEEIPAPPGVAEPQAELPPPEAESAEPQAPEVQSADEPGESRIEAPDEDSEEPGRTPEVTP
;
A
#
# COMPACT_ATOMS: atom_id res chain seq x y z
N MET A 1 -17.35 19.80 8.80
CA MET A 1 -16.14 19.04 8.40
C MET A 1 -15.74 18.12 9.55
N LEU A 2 -15.40 16.86 9.28
CA LEU A 2 -15.13 15.89 10.34
C LEU A 2 -13.77 16.13 11.01
N PRO A 3 -13.67 15.96 12.34
CA PRO A 3 -12.39 15.96 13.04
C PRO A 3 -11.54 14.76 12.61
N ALA A 4 -10.23 14.95 12.52
CA ALA A 4 -9.32 13.90 12.07
C ALA A 4 -7.92 14.00 12.69
N LEU A 5 -7.24 12.86 12.68
CA LEU A 5 -5.84 12.68 13.04
C LEU A 5 -5.08 12.19 11.80
N LEU A 6 -4.13 12.98 11.33
CA LEU A 6 -3.14 12.56 10.34
C LEU A 6 -1.95 11.92 11.06
N VAL A 7 -1.53 10.76 10.58
CA VAL A 7 -0.32 10.07 11.04
C VAL A 7 0.67 9.92 9.89
N ARG A 8 1.95 10.19 10.13
CA ARG A 8 3.06 9.84 9.25
C ARG A 8 3.97 8.84 9.95
N PHE A 9 4.21 7.71 9.29
CA PHE A 9 5.20 6.71 9.64
C PHE A 9 6.45 6.94 8.80
N ARG A 10 7.61 7.00 9.47
CA ARG A 10 8.93 7.00 8.83
C ARG A 10 9.56 5.60 8.99
N PRO A 11 9.56 4.77 7.95
CA PRO A 11 10.05 3.39 8.01
C PRO A 11 11.50 3.32 8.49
N THR A 12 11.80 2.35 9.36
CA THR A 12 13.18 2.02 9.80
C THR A 12 13.78 0.86 9.01
N GLY A 13 12.97 0.22 8.18
CA GLY A 13 13.36 -0.89 7.31
C GLY A 13 12.30 -1.14 6.24
N PRO A 14 12.41 -2.26 5.50
CA PRO A 14 11.47 -2.60 4.44
C PRO A 14 10.06 -2.82 4.96
N TRP A 15 9.06 -2.44 4.18
CA TRP A 15 7.65 -2.74 4.47
C TRP A 15 7.08 -3.71 3.45
N ARG A 16 6.08 -4.50 3.83
CA ARG A 16 5.40 -5.41 2.90
C ARG A 16 3.90 -5.38 3.06
N PHE A 17 3.23 -4.94 2.01
CA PHE A 17 1.79 -5.14 1.84
C PHE A 17 1.58 -6.18 0.74
N GLY A 18 0.91 -7.27 1.07
CA GLY A 18 0.65 -8.33 0.10
C GLY A 18 -0.36 -7.85 -0.95
N PRO A 19 -0.16 -8.17 -2.24
CA PRO A 19 -1.15 -7.87 -3.27
C PRO A 19 -2.39 -8.77 -3.10
N ASP A 20 -3.49 -8.41 -3.77
CA ASP A 20 -4.74 -9.19 -3.77
C ASP A 20 -4.54 -10.66 -4.21
N SER A 21 -3.54 -10.94 -5.05
CA SER A 21 -3.22 -12.30 -5.50
C SER A 21 -2.56 -13.17 -4.44
N GLY A 22 -2.10 -12.60 -3.32
CA GLY A 22 -1.30 -13.29 -2.31
C GLY A 22 0.13 -13.63 -2.75
N ALA A 23 0.56 -13.19 -3.93
CA ALA A 23 1.88 -13.50 -4.47
C ALA A 23 3.01 -12.97 -3.56
N ARG A 24 3.96 -13.85 -3.20
CA ARG A 24 5.08 -13.52 -2.31
C ARG A 24 6.10 -12.58 -2.96
N ASN A 25 6.31 -12.72 -4.26
CA ASN A 25 7.26 -11.96 -5.06
C ASN A 25 6.70 -10.63 -5.60
N ARG A 26 5.53 -10.19 -5.13
CA ARG A 26 4.93 -8.88 -5.44
C ARG A 26 4.56 -8.16 -4.15
N VAL A 27 4.45 -6.84 -4.24
CA VAL A 27 4.12 -5.96 -3.11
C VAL A 27 3.13 -4.90 -3.60
N ASP A 28 2.17 -4.54 -2.76
CA ASP A 28 1.30 -3.39 -3.01
C ASP A 28 1.96 -2.13 -2.42
N PRO A 29 2.01 -0.99 -3.15
CA PRO A 29 2.46 0.27 -2.59
C PRO A 29 1.48 0.92 -1.60
N VAL A 30 0.25 0.38 -1.45
CA VAL A 30 -0.77 0.89 -0.52
C VAL A 30 -0.99 -0.09 0.63
N CYS A 31 -1.02 0.41 1.86
CA CYS A 31 -1.62 -0.34 2.96
C CYS A 31 -3.12 -0.07 2.95
N HIS A 32 -3.90 -0.99 2.42
CA HIS A 32 -5.36 -0.81 2.36
C HIS A 32 -5.99 -0.64 3.74
N SER A 33 -7.06 0.13 3.81
CA SER A 33 -7.74 0.49 5.06
C SER A 33 -8.21 -0.72 5.87
N ASP A 34 -8.57 -1.83 5.22
CA ASP A 34 -8.95 -3.09 5.88
C ASP A 34 -7.77 -3.71 6.66
N THR A 35 -6.59 -3.64 6.06
CA THR A 35 -5.32 -4.16 6.59
C THR A 35 -4.84 -3.28 7.72
N PHE A 36 -4.91 -1.96 7.53
CA PHE A 36 -4.59 -0.99 8.56
C PHE A 36 -5.55 -1.09 9.76
N PHE A 37 -6.86 -1.22 9.51
CA PHE A 37 -7.85 -1.47 10.55
C PHE A 37 -7.59 -2.77 11.31
N SER A 38 -7.22 -3.84 10.60
CA SER A 38 -6.86 -5.11 11.23
C SER A 38 -5.63 -4.97 12.13
N ALA A 39 -4.61 -4.21 11.69
CA ALA A 39 -3.41 -3.94 12.48
C ALA A 39 -3.74 -3.11 13.73
N VAL A 40 -4.54 -2.04 13.60
CA VAL A 40 -5.00 -1.23 14.75
C VAL A 40 -5.83 -2.07 15.70
N THR A 41 -6.75 -2.90 15.20
CA THR A 41 -7.56 -3.79 16.04
C THR A 41 -6.70 -4.79 16.82
N ALA A 42 -5.66 -5.34 16.20
CA ALA A 42 -4.69 -6.21 16.88
C ALA A 42 -3.85 -5.46 17.93
N ALA A 43 -3.53 -4.19 17.70
CA ALA A 43 -2.87 -3.34 18.69
C ALA A 43 -3.81 -2.98 19.84
N MET A 44 -5.07 -2.65 19.57
CA MET A 44 -6.10 -2.40 20.60
C MET A 44 -6.32 -3.63 21.48
N SER A 45 -6.24 -4.83 20.91
CA SER A 45 -6.29 -6.08 21.69
C SER A 45 -5.09 -6.26 22.63
N GLN A 46 -3.91 -5.76 22.27
CA GLN A 46 -2.73 -5.78 23.16
C GLN A 46 -2.78 -4.69 24.23
N LEU A 47 -3.62 -3.68 24.02
CA LEU A 47 -3.85 -2.56 24.93
C LEU A 47 -5.15 -2.74 25.73
N ASP A 48 -5.67 -3.98 25.83
CA ASP A 48 -6.89 -4.34 26.58
C ASP A 48 -8.12 -3.46 26.24
N SER A 49 -8.20 -2.99 24.98
CA SER A 49 -9.21 -2.06 24.50
C SER A 49 -10.00 -2.61 23.29
N LEU A 50 -9.99 -3.93 23.08
CA LEU A 50 -10.57 -4.57 21.90
C LEU A 50 -12.10 -4.40 21.82
N GLU A 51 -12.82 -4.77 22.87
CA GLU A 51 -14.28 -4.76 22.89
C GLU A 51 -14.84 -3.34 22.75
N PRO A 52 -14.35 -2.32 23.50
CA PRO A 52 -14.76 -0.94 23.29
C PRO A 52 -14.45 -0.45 21.88
N TRP A 53 -13.30 -0.85 21.31
CA TRP A 53 -12.89 -0.47 19.96
C TRP A 53 -13.83 -1.04 18.90
N LEU A 54 -14.15 -2.33 18.97
CA LEU A 54 -15.07 -2.98 18.04
C LEU A 54 -16.49 -2.42 18.15
N GLU A 55 -16.97 -2.13 19.36
CA GLU A 55 -18.28 -1.50 19.56
C GLU A 55 -18.34 -0.10 18.93
N ALA A 56 -17.32 0.73 19.17
CA ALA A 56 -17.26 2.08 18.62
C ALA A 56 -17.08 2.11 17.10
N THR A 57 -16.33 1.16 16.53
CA THR A 57 -16.00 1.17 15.10
C THR A 57 -16.95 0.30 14.28
N VAL A 58 -17.06 -0.99 14.57
CA VAL A 58 -17.87 -1.94 13.77
C VAL A 58 -19.34 -1.59 13.81
N ARG A 59 -19.86 -1.17 14.97
CA ARG A 59 -21.30 -0.87 15.12
C ARG A 59 -21.65 0.59 14.89
N LYS A 60 -20.80 1.52 15.34
CA LYS A 60 -21.10 2.96 15.34
C LYS A 60 -20.29 3.78 14.33
N ALA A 61 -19.27 3.19 13.70
CA ALA A 61 -18.35 3.87 12.79
C ALA A 61 -17.78 5.18 13.35
N ALA A 62 -17.52 5.22 14.67
CA ALA A 62 -17.03 6.38 15.40
C ALA A 62 -15.62 6.81 14.96
N VAL A 63 -14.82 5.84 14.48
CA VAL A 63 -13.50 6.05 13.88
C VAL A 63 -13.45 5.32 12.54
N ARG A 64 -13.05 6.04 11.48
CA ARG A 64 -12.86 5.50 10.13
C ARG A 64 -11.42 5.74 9.71
N LEU A 65 -10.79 4.73 9.14
CA LEU A 65 -9.38 4.79 8.73
C LEU A 65 -9.27 4.91 7.21
N SER A 66 -8.44 5.82 6.74
CA SER A 66 -8.00 5.80 5.34
C SER A 66 -7.03 4.66 5.12
N SER A 67 -6.74 4.37 3.86
CA SER A 67 -5.56 3.58 3.52
C SER A 67 -4.30 4.40 3.79
N LEU A 68 -3.16 3.72 3.93
CA LEU A 68 -1.87 4.38 4.04
C LEU A 68 -1.29 4.60 2.64
N PHE A 69 -0.90 5.84 2.37
CA PHE A 69 -0.32 6.27 1.09
C PHE A 69 1.10 6.79 1.28
N PRO A 70 1.90 6.89 0.21
CA PRO A 70 3.26 7.41 0.29
C PRO A 70 3.31 8.90 0.66
N TRP A 71 4.35 9.33 1.36
CA TRP A 71 4.75 10.74 1.50
C TRP A 71 6.26 10.89 1.26
N GLN A 72 6.69 12.10 0.88
CA GLN A 72 8.11 12.46 0.74
C GLN A 72 8.33 13.95 1.08
N GLY A 73 9.20 14.23 2.04
CA GLY A 73 9.36 15.55 2.65
C GLY A 73 8.02 16.11 3.13
N ASP A 74 7.59 17.24 2.57
CA ASP A 74 6.31 17.86 2.89
C ASP A 74 5.14 17.36 2.03
N ILE A 75 5.41 16.55 1.01
CA ILE A 75 4.44 16.14 0.00
C ILE A 75 3.69 14.89 0.49
N LEU A 76 2.37 15.02 0.62
CA LEU A 76 1.46 13.89 0.78
C LEU A 76 0.98 13.43 -0.59
N PHE A 77 1.27 12.18 -0.96
CA PHE A 77 0.73 11.59 -2.16
C PHE A 77 -0.63 10.96 -1.85
N VAL A 78 -1.61 11.26 -2.69
CA VAL A 78 -2.99 10.75 -2.61
C VAL A 78 -3.32 9.97 -3.89
N PRO A 79 -4.23 8.99 -3.84
CA PRO A 79 -4.63 8.26 -5.04
C PRO A 79 -5.31 9.21 -6.03
N ALA A 80 -4.92 9.14 -7.30
CA ALA A 80 -5.50 10.01 -8.31
C ALA A 80 -7.03 9.77 -8.42
N PRO A 81 -7.86 10.83 -8.39
CA PRO A 81 -9.31 10.69 -8.51
C PRO A 81 -9.68 10.15 -9.90
N LYS A 82 -10.20 8.93 -9.96
CA LYS A 82 -10.59 8.28 -11.22
C LYS A 82 -11.60 9.14 -11.95
N GLY A 83 -11.44 9.33 -13.26
CA GLY A 83 -12.31 10.14 -14.13
C GLY A 83 -12.19 11.65 -13.98
N LEU A 84 -11.49 12.16 -12.97
CA LEU A 84 -10.91 13.52 -12.97
C LEU A 84 -9.43 13.50 -13.40
N TRP A 85 -8.78 12.34 -13.28
CA TRP A 85 -7.43 12.04 -13.74
C TRP A 85 -7.45 10.92 -14.79
N PRO A 86 -6.57 10.96 -15.82
CA PRO A 86 -5.57 11.99 -16.11
C PRO A 86 -6.17 13.27 -16.71
N PRO A 87 -5.46 14.42 -16.60
CA PRO A 87 -5.79 15.61 -17.37
C PRO A 87 -5.63 15.36 -18.90
N PRO A 88 -6.05 16.30 -19.76
CA PRO A 88 -5.87 16.17 -21.20
C PRO A 88 -4.43 15.76 -21.58
N ALA A 89 -4.32 14.94 -22.64
CA ALA A 89 -3.05 14.37 -23.04
C ALA A 89 -1.99 15.46 -23.28
N SER A 90 -0.80 15.24 -22.72
CA SER A 90 0.37 16.09 -22.89
C SER A 90 1.42 15.36 -23.71
N SER A 91 2.14 16.09 -24.56
CA SER A 91 3.34 15.59 -25.23
C SER A 91 4.56 15.53 -24.31
N ARG A 92 4.53 16.23 -23.17
CA ARG A 92 5.64 16.31 -22.20
C ARG A 92 5.52 15.26 -21.11
N ILE A 93 4.32 15.07 -20.55
CA ILE A 93 4.11 14.18 -19.41
C ILE A 93 3.16 13.05 -19.77
N ARG A 94 3.61 11.82 -19.49
CA ARG A 94 2.78 10.60 -19.60
C ARG A 94 1.95 10.41 -18.33
N TRP A 95 0.87 11.18 -18.21
CA TRP A 95 -0.03 11.16 -17.04
C TRP A 95 -0.56 9.77 -16.68
N GLY A 96 -0.76 8.90 -17.68
CA GLY A 96 -1.31 7.55 -17.50
C GLY A 96 -0.48 6.62 -16.59
N GLY A 97 0.82 6.90 -16.40
CA GLY A 97 1.67 6.14 -15.47
C GLY A 97 1.54 6.55 -14.01
N THR A 98 0.72 7.56 -13.72
CA THR A 98 0.58 8.13 -12.36
C THR A 98 -0.54 7.44 -11.59
N ARG A 99 -0.18 6.76 -10.49
CA ARG A 99 -1.12 6.20 -9.51
C ARG A 99 -1.39 7.19 -8.38
N PHE A 100 -0.38 7.95 -7.96
CA PHE A 100 -0.50 8.92 -6.88
C PHE A 100 -0.09 10.32 -7.31
N ILE A 101 -0.89 11.30 -6.91
CA ILE A 101 -0.63 12.72 -7.14
C ILE A 101 -0.41 13.44 -5.80
N PRO A 102 0.39 14.50 -5.76
CA PRO A 102 0.48 15.38 -4.60
C PRO A 102 -0.89 15.96 -4.23
N SER A 103 -1.19 16.09 -2.93
CA SER A 103 -2.45 16.70 -2.49
C SER A 103 -2.66 18.12 -3.02
N ARG A 104 -1.58 18.88 -3.24
CA ARG A 104 -1.61 20.20 -3.89
C ARG A 104 -2.04 20.15 -5.36
N VAL A 105 -1.70 19.10 -6.09
CA VAL A 105 -2.15 18.93 -7.48
C VAL A 105 -3.64 18.60 -7.49
N LEU A 106 -4.09 17.76 -6.55
CA LEU A 106 -5.52 17.53 -6.36
C LEU A 106 -6.28 18.82 -6.03
N GLU A 107 -5.73 19.67 -5.16
CA GLU A 107 -6.31 20.98 -4.83
C GLU A 107 -6.51 21.85 -6.08
N LEU A 108 -5.52 21.88 -6.99
CA LEU A 108 -5.65 22.58 -8.27
C LEU A 108 -6.73 21.97 -9.17
N LEU A 109 -6.77 20.64 -9.27
CA LEU A 109 -7.76 19.93 -10.08
C LEU A 109 -9.19 20.19 -9.59
N LEU A 110 -9.40 20.16 -8.27
CA LEU A 110 -10.71 20.42 -7.67
C LEU A 110 -11.13 21.89 -7.82
N ALA A 111 -10.16 22.82 -7.84
CA ALA A 111 -10.41 24.22 -8.15
C ALA A 111 -10.56 24.51 -9.67
N GLY A 112 -10.47 23.49 -10.54
CA GLY A 112 -10.53 23.67 -12.00
C GLY A 112 -9.34 24.44 -12.60
N LYS A 113 -8.22 24.53 -11.86
CA LYS A 113 -7.00 25.21 -12.31
C LYS A 113 -6.14 24.25 -13.13
N THR A 114 -5.37 24.81 -14.06
CA THR A 114 -4.43 24.04 -14.88
C THR A 114 -3.19 23.63 -14.09
N ILE A 115 -2.61 22.50 -14.46
CA ILE A 115 -1.37 22.00 -13.87
C ILE A 115 -0.20 22.52 -14.72
N GLU A 116 0.74 23.22 -14.10
CA GLU A 116 2.00 23.62 -14.74
C GLU A 116 2.90 22.39 -14.96
N GLU A 117 2.87 21.83 -16.17
CA GLU A 117 3.52 20.54 -16.48
C GLU A 117 5.02 20.54 -16.18
N ASP A 118 5.74 21.62 -16.49
CA ASP A 118 7.21 21.69 -16.36
C ASP A 118 7.72 21.50 -14.91
N ARG A 119 6.83 21.63 -13.92
CA ARG A 119 7.14 21.41 -12.50
C ARG A 119 7.05 19.96 -12.05
N TRP A 120 6.63 19.04 -12.90
CA TRP A 120 6.32 17.66 -12.51
C TRP A 120 6.99 16.61 -13.40
N LEU A 121 7.29 15.47 -12.80
CA LEU A 121 7.78 14.26 -13.45
C LEU A 121 7.01 13.07 -12.89
N VAL A 122 6.83 12.03 -13.71
CA VAL A 122 6.24 10.76 -13.27
C VAL A 122 7.39 9.82 -12.92
N ASP A 123 7.52 9.47 -11.64
CA ASP A 123 8.45 8.43 -11.20
C ASP A 123 7.82 7.06 -11.46
N GLY A 124 8.18 6.46 -12.61
CA GLY A 124 7.64 5.17 -13.05
C GLY A 124 7.66 4.06 -11.98
N PRO A 125 8.77 3.84 -11.25
CA PRO A 125 8.85 2.79 -10.23
C PRO A 125 7.87 2.95 -9.06
N SER A 126 7.62 4.17 -8.57
CA SER A 126 6.66 4.40 -7.48
C SER A 126 5.25 4.74 -7.97
N GLY A 127 5.09 5.10 -9.25
CA GLY A 127 3.85 5.62 -9.82
C GLY A 127 3.44 6.98 -9.23
N CYS A 128 4.36 7.72 -8.59
CA CYS A 128 4.10 9.02 -8.00
C CYS A 128 4.42 10.17 -8.96
N LEU A 129 3.58 11.21 -8.98
CA LEU A 129 3.89 12.47 -9.64
C LEU A 129 4.75 13.36 -8.73
N VAL A 130 6.04 13.42 -9.01
CA VAL A 130 7.03 14.11 -8.18
C VAL A 130 7.45 15.45 -8.77
N PRO A 131 7.88 16.44 -7.96
CA PRO A 131 8.42 17.68 -8.49
C PRO A 131 9.66 17.45 -9.36
N SER A 132 9.74 18.15 -10.50
CA SER A 132 10.86 18.07 -11.43
C SER A 132 12.16 18.65 -10.86
N GLY A 133 12.05 19.65 -9.99
CA GLY A 133 13.16 20.29 -9.29
C GLY A 133 13.12 20.08 -7.77
N GLY A 134 14.23 20.41 -7.09
CA GLY A 134 14.35 20.38 -5.63
C GLY A 134 15.18 19.21 -5.08
N ARG A 135 15.07 18.99 -3.76
CA ARG A 135 15.91 18.04 -2.99
C ARG A 135 15.90 16.62 -3.56
N PHE A 136 14.75 16.17 -4.06
CA PHE A 136 14.52 14.78 -4.46
C PHE A 136 14.79 14.51 -5.95
N ARG A 137 15.16 15.52 -6.75
CA ARG A 137 15.57 15.39 -8.17
C ARG A 137 14.69 14.44 -9.02
N GLY A 138 13.37 14.47 -8.84
CA GLY A 138 12.44 13.62 -9.58
C GLY A 138 12.44 12.14 -9.18
N THR A 139 12.98 11.78 -8.01
CA THR A 139 12.91 10.41 -7.45
C THR A 139 11.73 10.25 -6.51
N GLY A 140 11.01 9.14 -6.63
CA GLY A 140 9.83 8.85 -5.81
C GLY A 140 10.14 8.38 -4.38
N PRO A 141 9.09 8.24 -3.55
CA PRO A 141 9.20 7.94 -2.12
C PRO A 141 9.73 6.53 -1.80
N PHE A 142 9.64 5.59 -2.73
CA PHE A 142 10.06 4.21 -2.50
C PHE A 142 10.47 3.49 -3.79
N ARG A 143 11.08 2.32 -3.63
CA ARG A 143 11.38 1.33 -4.67
C ARG A 143 10.88 -0.05 -4.24
N GLU A 144 10.50 -0.88 -5.20
CA GLU A 144 10.24 -2.28 -4.94
C GLU A 144 11.57 -3.05 -4.87
N GLY A 145 11.78 -3.76 -3.77
CA GLY A 145 12.94 -4.63 -3.54
C GLY A 145 12.51 -6.09 -3.44
N LEU A 146 13.41 -7.01 -3.76
CA LEU A 146 13.18 -8.45 -3.64
C LEU A 146 14.23 -9.09 -2.74
N ARG A 147 13.79 -9.76 -1.67
CA ARG A 147 14.64 -10.48 -0.72
C ARG A 147 14.49 -11.98 -0.96
N THR A 148 15.62 -12.68 -0.99
CA THR A 148 15.64 -14.14 -1.14
C THR A 148 15.89 -14.76 0.22
N GLY A 149 15.13 -15.80 0.55
CA GLY A 149 15.33 -16.64 1.73
C GLY A 149 15.08 -18.09 1.36
N ALA A 150 15.23 -18.99 2.32
CA ALA A 150 14.87 -20.39 2.14
C ALA A 150 14.19 -20.93 3.40
N ALA A 151 13.19 -21.78 3.21
CA ALA A 151 12.65 -22.60 4.28
C ALA A 151 13.51 -23.86 4.36
N VAL A 152 14.07 -24.11 5.55
CA VAL A 152 14.92 -25.28 5.79
C VAL A 152 14.14 -26.23 6.68
N ASP A 153 13.86 -27.42 6.15
CA ASP A 153 13.26 -28.52 6.90
C ASP A 153 14.28 -29.04 7.92
N ARG A 154 13.85 -29.11 9.18
CA ARG A 154 14.70 -29.54 10.29
C ARG A 154 14.90 -31.06 10.31
N TRP A 155 14.01 -31.84 9.69
CA TRP A 155 14.06 -33.29 9.75
C TRP A 155 14.99 -33.89 8.69
N ASN A 156 14.89 -33.45 7.44
CA ASN A 156 15.67 -33.98 6.32
C ASN A 156 16.72 -33.00 5.76
N GLY A 157 16.80 -31.76 6.28
CA GLY A 157 17.70 -30.73 5.77
C GLY A 157 17.29 -30.14 4.42
N GLY A 158 16.10 -30.45 3.93
CA GLY A 158 15.57 -29.98 2.65
C GLY A 158 15.44 -28.46 2.61
N VAL A 159 15.87 -27.85 1.50
CA VAL A 159 15.91 -26.40 1.34
C VAL A 159 14.94 -25.99 0.24
N ALA A 160 13.95 -25.17 0.60
CA ALA A 160 12.99 -24.58 -0.35
C ALA A 160 13.23 -23.06 -0.46
N PRO A 161 13.94 -22.58 -1.50
CA PRO A 161 14.19 -21.16 -1.70
C PRO A 161 12.90 -20.42 -2.07
N TYR A 162 12.79 -19.18 -1.62
CA TYR A 162 11.67 -18.30 -1.94
C TYR A 162 12.12 -16.85 -2.07
N ARG A 163 11.29 -16.05 -2.73
CA ARG A 163 11.50 -14.61 -2.92
C ARG A 163 10.33 -13.83 -2.34
N THR A 164 10.64 -12.79 -1.57
CA THR A 164 9.68 -11.90 -0.93
C THR A 164 9.91 -10.47 -1.39
N ALA A 165 8.88 -9.83 -1.95
CA ALA A 165 8.95 -8.43 -2.34
C ALA A 165 8.67 -7.48 -1.16
N CYS A 166 9.23 -6.28 -1.20
CA CYS A 166 9.09 -5.26 -0.18
C CYS A 166 9.16 -3.86 -0.79
N LEU A 167 8.71 -2.87 -0.04
CA LEU A 167 8.91 -1.46 -0.30
C LEU A 167 10.13 -0.99 0.48
N GLU A 168 11.05 -0.34 -0.22
CA GLU A 168 12.25 0.30 0.34
C GLU A 168 12.11 1.80 0.14
N PHE A 169 12.12 2.56 1.23
CA PHE A 169 11.80 3.98 1.20
C PHE A 169 13.05 4.83 1.00
N ALA A 170 12.88 5.92 0.27
CA ALA A 170 13.89 6.96 0.17
C ALA A 170 14.10 7.64 1.54
N GLU A 171 15.21 8.36 1.67
CA GLU A 171 15.39 9.24 2.81
C GLU A 171 14.27 10.28 2.84
N ASP A 172 13.72 10.53 4.03
CA ASP A 172 12.62 11.49 4.22
C ASP A 172 11.35 11.14 3.45
N ALA A 173 11.06 9.84 3.36
CA ALA A 173 9.83 9.30 2.83
C ALA A 173 9.21 8.28 3.79
N GLY A 174 7.96 7.92 3.51
CA GLY A 174 7.28 6.90 4.30
C GLY A 174 5.82 6.75 3.91
N MET A 175 5.02 6.31 4.88
CA MET A 175 3.58 6.09 4.70
C MET A 175 2.78 7.01 5.62
N TRP A 176 1.68 7.56 5.14
CA TRP A 176 0.78 8.42 5.92
C TRP A 176 -0.66 7.96 5.76
N GLY A 177 -1.50 8.28 6.74
CA GLY A 177 -2.94 8.02 6.68
C GLY A 177 -3.73 8.94 7.60
N LEU A 178 -5.05 8.77 7.57
CA LEU A 178 -6.02 9.51 8.36
C LEU A 178 -6.84 8.56 9.23
N ALA A 179 -7.09 8.98 10.45
CA ALA A 179 -8.23 8.54 11.22
C ALA A 179 -9.24 9.68 11.30
N VAL A 180 -10.44 9.43 10.79
CA VAL A 180 -11.55 10.38 10.77
C VAL A 180 -12.54 9.99 11.84
N PHE A 181 -12.89 10.93 12.71
CA PHE A 181 -13.84 10.73 13.79
C PHE A 181 -15.23 11.16 13.35
N ALA A 182 -16.27 10.49 13.85
CA ALA A 182 -17.65 10.83 13.53
C ALA A 182 -18.04 12.23 14.03
N ASP A 183 -17.54 12.61 15.21
CA ASP A 183 -17.76 13.92 15.84
C ASP A 183 -16.62 14.23 16.83
N ASP A 184 -16.70 15.40 17.46
CA ASP A 184 -15.69 15.86 18.42
C ASP A 184 -15.69 15.02 19.73
N ALA A 185 -16.81 14.39 20.11
CA ALA A 185 -16.87 13.49 21.28
C ALA A 185 -16.18 12.15 21.01
N ALA A 186 -16.36 11.60 19.80
CA ALA A 186 -15.63 10.44 19.31
C ALA A 186 -14.13 10.73 19.22
N ARG A 187 -13.74 11.92 18.75
CA ARG A 187 -12.33 12.38 18.75
C ARG A 187 -11.76 12.34 20.15
N GLU A 188 -12.40 13.00 21.11
CA GLU A 188 -11.91 13.09 22.49
C GLU A 188 -11.72 11.69 23.10
N SER A 189 -12.68 10.79 22.87
CA SER A 189 -12.65 9.43 23.41
C SER A 189 -11.55 8.55 22.80
N TRP A 190 -11.28 8.71 21.49
CA TRP A 190 -10.47 7.74 20.75
C TRP A 190 -9.09 8.24 20.32
N ILE A 191 -8.81 9.53 20.37
CA ILE A 191 -7.52 10.07 19.91
C ILE A 191 -6.34 9.55 20.73
N GLY A 192 -6.50 9.47 22.06
CA GLY A 192 -5.48 8.94 22.98
C GLY A 192 -5.20 7.45 22.73
N PRO A 193 -6.20 6.56 22.82
CA PRO A 193 -6.05 5.14 22.53
C PRO A 193 -5.48 4.87 21.14
N LEU A 194 -5.92 5.64 20.13
CA LEU A 194 -5.42 5.48 18.77
C LEU A 194 -3.94 5.86 18.66
N ARG A 195 -3.48 6.95 19.29
CA ARG A 195 -2.05 7.30 19.34
C ARG A 195 -1.22 6.21 19.99
N ALA A 196 -1.71 5.62 21.09
CA ALA A 196 -1.05 4.51 21.76
C ALA A 196 -0.93 3.29 20.86
N ALA A 197 -2.01 2.89 20.19
CA ALA A 197 -2.02 1.78 19.23
C ALA A 197 -1.07 2.02 18.05
N LEU A 198 -1.03 3.24 17.51
CA LEU A 198 -0.14 3.59 16.39
C LEU A 198 1.33 3.63 16.79
N ARG A 199 1.66 4.02 18.03
CA ARG A 199 3.01 3.91 18.57
C ARG A 199 3.42 2.45 18.76
N LEU A 200 2.55 1.61 19.33
CA LEU A 200 2.80 0.17 19.43
C LEU A 200 3.04 -0.48 18.04
N LEU A 201 2.30 -0.05 17.03
CA LEU A 201 2.50 -0.50 15.65
C LEU A 201 3.80 -0.01 15.02
N ALA A 202 4.35 1.13 15.45
CA ALA A 202 5.66 1.58 15.00
C ALA A 202 6.77 0.58 15.39
N ASP A 203 6.70 0.05 16.61
CA ASP A 203 7.68 -0.90 17.14
C ASP A 203 7.42 -2.34 16.66
N SER A 204 6.15 -2.76 16.63
CA SER A 204 5.77 -4.14 16.27
C SER A 204 5.66 -4.37 14.75
N GLY A 205 5.50 -3.30 13.99
CA GLY A 205 5.45 -3.29 12.53
C GLY A 205 4.06 -3.51 11.92
N ILE A 206 3.85 -2.95 10.72
CA ILE A 206 2.61 -3.08 9.93
C ILE A 206 2.88 -3.93 8.68
N GLY A 207 2.01 -4.90 8.41
CA GLY A 207 2.07 -5.74 7.20
C GLY A 207 2.75 -7.09 7.41
N GLY A 208 3.42 -7.59 6.37
CA GLY A 208 4.07 -8.91 6.34
C GLY A 208 5.51 -8.90 6.85
N GLU A 209 6.03 -10.09 7.16
CA GLU A 209 7.43 -10.32 7.58
C GLU A 209 7.87 -9.54 8.83
N ARG A 210 6.91 -9.18 9.71
CA ARG A 210 7.17 -8.43 10.96
C ARG A 210 8.19 -9.10 11.87
N CYS A 211 8.23 -10.43 11.89
CA CYS A 211 9.21 -11.21 12.65
C CYS A 211 10.66 -11.02 12.15
N LEU A 212 10.84 -10.58 10.89
CA LEU A 212 12.13 -10.21 10.32
C LEU A 212 12.44 -8.71 10.54
N GLY A 213 11.64 -8.02 11.36
CA GLY A 213 11.76 -6.59 11.62
C GLY A 213 11.12 -5.68 10.58
N TRP A 214 10.43 -6.23 9.57
CA TRP A 214 9.77 -5.43 8.52
C TRP A 214 8.53 -4.71 9.06
N GLY A 215 8.15 -3.63 8.38
CA GLY A 215 6.95 -2.87 8.73
C GLY A 215 7.12 -1.90 9.89
N ARG A 216 8.29 -1.86 10.54
CA ARG A 216 8.60 -0.95 11.66
C ARG A 216 8.85 0.48 11.19
N SER A 217 8.62 1.44 12.07
CA SER A 217 8.94 2.85 11.87
C SER A 217 9.56 3.48 13.10
N GLY A 218 10.15 4.67 12.95
CA GLY A 218 10.40 5.55 14.08
C GLY A 218 9.10 6.07 14.69
N GLU A 219 9.23 7.02 15.63
CA GLU A 219 8.06 7.63 16.28
C GLU A 219 7.08 8.20 15.24
N PRO A 220 5.80 7.77 15.25
CA PRO A 220 4.81 8.30 14.33
C PRO A 220 4.56 9.79 14.59
N HIS A 221 4.56 10.58 13.53
CA HIS A 221 4.29 12.00 13.62
C HIS A 221 2.80 12.25 13.46
N PHE A 222 2.22 12.97 14.42
CA PHE A 222 0.78 13.23 14.49
C PHE A 222 0.44 14.68 14.17
N ARG A 223 -0.62 14.90 13.40
CA ARG A 223 -1.24 16.22 13.18
C ARG A 223 -2.74 16.12 13.34
N GLU A 224 -3.31 16.99 14.15
CA GLU A 224 -4.75 17.09 14.36
C GLU A 224 -5.35 18.22 13.52
N GLY A 225 -6.62 18.10 13.15
CA GLY A 225 -7.35 19.15 12.44
C GLY A 225 -8.63 18.61 11.82
N ARG A 226 -9.24 19.40 10.93
CA ARG A 226 -10.31 18.89 10.06
C ARG A 226 -9.69 18.19 8.84
N VAL A 227 -10.38 17.21 8.26
CA VAL A 227 -9.86 16.42 7.11
C VAL A 227 -9.35 17.32 5.97
N SER A 228 -10.09 18.37 5.62
CA SER A 228 -9.72 19.31 4.55
C SER A 228 -8.43 20.08 4.86
N GLU A 229 -8.29 20.57 6.08
CA GLU A 229 -7.13 21.37 6.54
C GLU A 229 -5.86 20.52 6.63
N LEU A 230 -6.01 19.22 6.89
CA LEU A 230 -4.88 18.30 6.94
C LEU A 230 -4.32 17.99 5.56
N LEU A 231 -5.17 17.96 4.53
CA LEU A 231 -4.81 17.56 3.17
C LEU A 231 -4.48 18.74 2.24
N PHE A 232 -5.19 19.86 2.41
CA PHE A 232 -5.17 21.00 1.49
C PHE A 232 -4.69 22.26 2.20
N ARG A 233 -4.02 23.15 1.45
CA ARG A 233 -3.57 24.44 2.01
C ARG A 233 -4.69 25.45 2.03
N HIS A 234 -5.55 25.43 1.02
CA HIS A 234 -6.71 26.31 0.92
C HIS A 234 -8.00 25.50 1.03
N PRO A 235 -9.07 26.11 1.59
CA PRO A 235 -10.40 25.52 1.54
C PRO A 235 -10.81 25.24 0.10
N ILE A 236 -11.32 24.04 -0.15
CA ILE A 236 -11.84 23.68 -1.48
C ILE A 236 -13.32 24.01 -1.51
N GLU A 237 -13.69 24.92 -2.40
CA GLU A 237 -15.08 25.22 -2.69
C GLU A 237 -15.69 24.09 -3.51
N HIS A 238 -16.78 23.52 -2.99
CA HIS A 238 -17.60 22.54 -3.70
C HIS A 238 -18.95 23.16 -4.00
N SER A 239 -19.56 22.79 -5.12
CA SER A 239 -20.97 23.15 -5.36
C SER A 239 -21.82 22.49 -4.29
N GLU A 240 -22.68 23.23 -3.60
CA GLU A 240 -23.63 22.65 -2.66
C GLU A 240 -24.94 22.30 -3.38
N PRO A 241 -25.44 21.04 -3.28
CA PRO A 241 -24.79 19.88 -2.67
C PRO A 241 -23.71 19.26 -3.58
N PRO A 242 -22.60 18.71 -3.00
CA PRO A 242 -21.58 18.05 -3.79
C PRO A 242 -22.18 16.80 -4.42
N ASN A 243 -21.96 16.62 -5.72
CA ASN A 243 -22.58 15.52 -6.46
C ASN A 243 -21.78 14.21 -6.41
N ALA A 244 -20.57 14.22 -5.84
CA ALA A 244 -19.74 13.02 -5.75
C ALA A 244 -18.78 12.99 -4.55
N ARG A 245 -18.29 11.79 -4.26
CA ARG A 245 -17.42 11.44 -3.13
C ARG A 245 -16.18 10.72 -3.65
N TRP A 246 -15.00 11.29 -3.44
CA TRP A 246 -13.71 10.68 -3.74
C TRP A 246 -13.20 9.87 -2.53
N LEU A 247 -12.80 8.62 -2.76
CA LEU A 247 -12.46 7.66 -1.72
C LEU A 247 -10.95 7.63 -1.41
N LEU A 248 -10.64 7.68 -0.11
CA LEU A 248 -9.31 7.48 0.49
C LEU A 248 -9.18 6.15 1.25
N SER A 249 -10.24 5.36 1.30
CA SER A 249 -10.28 4.03 1.91
C SER A 249 -10.92 3.01 0.98
N LEU A 250 -10.72 1.72 1.26
CA LEU A 250 -11.58 0.69 0.70
C LEU A 250 -13.01 0.89 1.22
N TYR A 251 -13.96 0.75 0.31
CA TYR A 251 -15.36 1.00 0.61
C TYR A 251 -16.24 -0.21 0.29
N ARG A 252 -17.05 -0.60 1.27
CA ARG A 252 -18.13 -1.57 1.11
C ARG A 252 -19.43 -0.88 1.51
N PRO A 253 -20.39 -0.71 0.58
CA PRO A 253 -21.65 -0.02 0.88
C PRO A 253 -22.36 -0.57 2.13
N ALA A 254 -22.80 0.31 3.00
CA ALA A 254 -23.81 0.01 4.02
C ALA A 254 -25.21 0.03 3.41
N ASN A 255 -26.18 -0.56 4.09
CA ASN A 255 -27.57 -0.61 3.62
C ASN A 255 -28.19 0.79 3.43
N GLY A 256 -27.69 1.82 4.14
CA GLY A 256 -28.15 3.20 4.04
C GLY A 256 -27.41 4.05 2.99
N ASP A 257 -26.35 3.51 2.37
CA ASP A 257 -25.55 4.29 1.41
C ASP A 257 -26.24 4.35 0.04
N ALA A 258 -26.74 5.55 -0.32
CA ALA A 258 -27.39 5.79 -1.60
C ALA A 258 -26.35 6.19 -2.68
N VAL A 259 -25.65 5.20 -3.23
CA VAL A 259 -24.70 5.40 -4.34
C VAL A 259 -25.40 5.20 -5.68
N ASP A 260 -25.26 6.16 -6.59
CA ASP A 260 -25.66 5.98 -8.00
C ASP A 260 -24.54 5.27 -8.77
N TRP A 261 -24.65 3.96 -8.92
CA TRP A 261 -23.68 3.13 -9.63
C TRP A 261 -23.67 3.34 -11.15
N SER A 262 -24.67 4.02 -11.72
CA SER A 262 -24.71 4.35 -13.16
C SER A 262 -23.82 5.54 -13.51
N GLN A 263 -23.36 6.28 -12.49
CA GLN A 263 -22.51 7.44 -12.62
C GLN A 263 -21.22 7.27 -11.80
N GLY A 264 -20.30 8.22 -11.96
CA GLY A 264 -18.99 8.18 -11.31
C GLY A 264 -17.97 7.32 -12.04
N SER A 265 -16.82 7.10 -11.42
CA SER A 265 -15.77 6.23 -11.93
C SER A 265 -15.11 5.51 -10.77
N TYR A 266 -15.24 4.19 -10.75
CA TYR A 266 -14.75 3.37 -9.67
C TYR A 266 -14.11 2.09 -10.20
N SER A 267 -13.35 1.42 -9.34
CA SER A 267 -12.96 0.03 -9.59
C SER A 267 -13.20 -0.80 -8.36
N VAL A 268 -13.41 -2.09 -8.59
CA VAL A 268 -13.67 -3.07 -7.56
C VAL A 268 -12.44 -3.95 -7.41
N VAL A 269 -12.04 -4.20 -6.17
CA VAL A 269 -10.97 -5.12 -5.79
C VAL A 269 -11.55 -6.26 -4.97
N THR A 270 -10.95 -7.44 -5.07
CA THR A 270 -11.35 -8.61 -4.29
C THR A 270 -10.32 -8.82 -3.18
N ARG A 271 -10.75 -8.59 -1.95
CA ARG A 271 -9.95 -8.77 -0.75
C ARG A 271 -10.07 -10.21 -0.26
N THR A 272 -8.92 -10.84 -0.06
CA THR A 272 -8.78 -12.19 0.48
C THR A 272 -7.54 -12.25 1.37
N GLY A 273 -7.31 -13.38 2.01
CA GLY A 273 -6.13 -13.61 2.82
C GLY A 273 -6.35 -14.68 3.87
N ARG A 274 -5.38 -14.83 4.76
CA ARG A 274 -5.45 -15.79 5.86
C ARG A 274 -5.78 -15.10 7.18
N THR A 275 -6.51 -15.80 8.04
CA THR A 275 -6.79 -15.37 9.40
C THR A 275 -5.50 -15.34 10.22
N TRP A 276 -5.44 -14.39 11.14
CA TRP A 276 -4.41 -14.33 12.16
C TRP A 276 -5.08 -13.95 13.47
N SER A 277 -5.06 -14.87 14.42
CA SER A 277 -5.44 -14.63 15.81
C SER A 277 -4.74 -15.63 16.73
N PRO A 278 -4.60 -15.31 18.03
CA PRO A 278 -4.06 -16.26 19.01
C PRO A 278 -4.88 -17.56 19.09
N ALA A 279 -6.19 -17.49 18.86
CA ALA A 279 -7.08 -18.66 18.94
C ALA A 279 -6.95 -19.59 17.73
N ARG A 280 -6.77 -19.04 16.53
CA ARG A 280 -6.57 -19.80 15.30
C ARG A 280 -5.95 -18.92 14.21
N SER A 281 -4.95 -19.45 13.50
CA SER A 281 -4.25 -18.72 12.44
C SER A 281 -4.03 -19.59 11.22
N GLY A 282 -4.00 -18.96 10.05
CA GLY A 282 -3.67 -19.61 8.79
C GLY A 282 -4.87 -20.02 7.93
N ASP A 283 -6.09 -20.05 8.47
CA ASP A 283 -7.28 -20.41 7.69
C ASP A 283 -7.59 -19.36 6.61
N LEU A 284 -8.13 -19.79 5.48
CA LEU A 284 -8.52 -18.87 4.40
C LEU A 284 -9.79 -18.09 4.80
N LYS A 285 -9.72 -16.75 4.76
CA LYS A 285 -10.87 -15.87 4.96
C LYS A 285 -11.85 -15.97 3.80
N ARG A 286 -13.12 -15.67 4.04
CA ARG A 286 -14.09 -15.42 2.97
C ARG A 286 -13.65 -14.20 2.15
N SER A 287 -13.72 -14.29 0.83
CA SER A 287 -13.38 -13.17 -0.05
C SER A 287 -14.49 -12.12 -0.06
N VAL A 288 -14.09 -10.85 -0.18
CA VAL A 288 -15.03 -9.71 -0.19
C VAL A 288 -14.65 -8.76 -1.30
N ARG A 289 -15.65 -8.31 -2.06
CA ARG A 289 -15.48 -7.25 -3.06
C ARG A 289 -15.65 -5.88 -2.41
N MET A 290 -14.73 -4.98 -2.68
CA MET A 290 -14.73 -3.61 -2.17
C MET A 290 -14.40 -2.63 -3.29
N VAL A 291 -14.90 -1.40 -3.20
CA VAL A 291 -14.50 -0.31 -4.09
C VAL A 291 -13.12 0.19 -3.65
N SER A 292 -12.20 0.33 -4.60
CA SER A 292 -10.83 0.76 -4.33
C SER A 292 -10.71 2.26 -4.05
N GLU A 293 -9.61 2.65 -3.41
CA GLU A 293 -9.21 4.03 -3.25
C GLU A 293 -9.04 4.74 -4.62
N GLY A 294 -9.17 6.06 -4.62
CA GLY A 294 -9.16 6.89 -5.82
C GLY A 294 -10.48 6.87 -6.60
N SER A 295 -11.38 5.93 -6.30
CA SER A 295 -12.70 5.88 -6.92
C SER A 295 -13.54 7.11 -6.54
N VAL A 296 -14.34 7.59 -7.49
CA VAL A 296 -15.27 8.69 -7.29
C VAL A 296 -16.69 8.19 -7.50
N LEU A 297 -17.49 8.26 -6.44
CA LEU A 297 -18.84 7.74 -6.39
C LEU A 297 -19.84 8.89 -6.36
N VAL A 298 -20.86 8.84 -7.21
CA VAL A 298 -21.94 9.84 -7.19
C VAL A 298 -22.91 9.49 -6.06
N SER A 299 -23.04 10.39 -5.10
CA SER A 299 -23.97 10.27 -3.98
C SER A 299 -24.23 11.67 -3.41
N GLN A 300 -25.49 11.91 -3.02
CA GLN A 300 -25.93 13.15 -2.38
C GLN A 300 -25.67 13.14 -0.86
N MET A 301 -25.33 11.98 -0.29
CA MET A 301 -25.11 11.80 1.14
C MET A 301 -23.66 11.41 1.42
N GLU A 302 -23.27 11.55 2.68
CA GLU A 302 -22.01 10.97 3.15
C GLU A 302 -22.10 9.45 3.12
N LEU A 303 -21.03 8.81 2.64
CA LEU A 303 -20.91 7.37 2.63
C LEU A 303 -20.47 6.91 4.02
N ALA A 304 -21.21 6.00 4.64
CA ALA A 304 -20.81 5.38 5.89
C ALA A 304 -19.86 4.19 5.63
N GLY A 305 -20.26 3.32 4.70
CA GLY A 305 -19.63 2.02 4.50
C GLY A 305 -19.86 1.04 5.66
N SER A 306 -19.40 -0.20 5.49
CA SER A 306 -19.63 -1.27 6.47
C SER A 306 -18.43 -2.18 6.65
N ALA A 307 -18.27 -2.72 7.85
CA ALA A 307 -17.43 -3.88 8.10
C ALA A 307 -18.26 -5.17 7.98
N CYS A 308 -17.64 -6.24 7.48
CA CYS A 308 -18.28 -7.55 7.39
C CYS A 308 -17.42 -8.63 8.02
N ASP A 309 -18.08 -9.62 8.61
CA ASP A 309 -17.40 -10.80 9.13
C ASP A 309 -17.01 -11.74 7.98
N VAL A 310 -15.70 -11.96 7.84
CA VAL A 310 -15.08 -12.84 6.86
C VAL A 310 -14.46 -14.09 7.50
N ALA A 311 -14.82 -14.39 8.75
CA ALA A 311 -14.39 -15.59 9.43
C ALA A 311 -14.79 -16.85 8.63
N PRO A 312 -13.91 -17.87 8.55
CA PRO A 312 -14.28 -19.16 8.00
C PRO A 312 -15.32 -19.86 8.91
N PRO A 313 -16.05 -20.87 8.39
CA PRO A 313 -17.02 -21.62 9.19
C PRO A 313 -16.38 -22.23 10.46
N GLY A 314 -17.03 -22.07 11.61
CA GLY A 314 -16.54 -22.61 12.89
C GLY A 314 -15.30 -21.90 13.46
N PHE A 315 -15.00 -20.68 13.02
CA PHE A 315 -13.94 -19.87 13.63
C PHE A 315 -14.37 -19.36 15.02
N PRO A 316 -13.46 -19.23 16.00
CA PRO A 316 -13.83 -18.92 17.39
C PRO A 316 -14.45 -17.54 17.63
N HIS A 317 -14.23 -16.59 16.72
CA HIS A 317 -14.71 -15.20 16.84
C HIS A 317 -14.89 -14.57 15.44
N PRO A 318 -15.58 -13.43 15.31
CA PRO A 318 -15.65 -12.72 14.05
C PRO A 318 -14.26 -12.26 13.55
N VAL A 319 -14.10 -12.19 12.23
CA VAL A 319 -12.92 -11.62 11.58
C VAL A 319 -13.39 -10.50 10.69
N TRP A 320 -13.13 -9.26 11.07
CA TRP A 320 -13.71 -8.10 10.38
C TRP A 320 -12.88 -7.67 9.16
N ALA A 321 -13.52 -7.57 8.01
CA ALA A 321 -13.02 -6.84 6.85
C ALA A 321 -13.69 -5.46 6.80
N ALA A 322 -12.94 -4.41 7.16
CA ALA A 322 -13.45 -3.05 7.28
C ALA A 322 -13.52 -2.33 5.91
N GLY A 323 -14.73 -1.96 5.51
CA GLY A 323 -15.01 -1.16 4.31
C GLY A 323 -15.68 0.18 4.63
N PHE A 324 -15.28 0.83 5.72
CA PHE A 324 -15.77 2.17 6.10
C PHE A 324 -15.25 3.22 5.13
N ALA A 325 -16.10 4.14 4.71
CA ALA A 325 -15.70 5.20 3.79
C ALA A 325 -14.99 6.34 4.53
N VAL A 326 -13.75 6.61 4.14
CA VAL A 326 -13.11 7.91 4.29
C VAL A 326 -13.17 8.55 2.92
N SER A 327 -14.07 9.53 2.78
CA SER A 327 -14.31 10.19 1.50
C SER A 327 -14.34 11.71 1.65
N LEU A 328 -13.97 12.40 0.58
CA LEU A 328 -14.11 13.84 0.45
C LEU A 328 -15.12 14.19 -0.63
N PRO A 329 -15.92 15.25 -0.44
CA PRO A 329 -16.77 15.77 -1.51
C PRO A 329 -15.89 16.26 -2.67
N VAL A 330 -16.34 16.03 -3.90
CA VAL A 330 -15.69 16.56 -5.11
C VAL A 330 -16.73 16.98 -6.13
N ASN A 331 -16.43 18.01 -6.91
CA ASN A 331 -17.28 18.44 -8.02
C ASN A 331 -17.01 17.52 -9.21
N TRP A 332 -17.88 16.54 -9.41
CA TRP A 332 -17.78 15.63 -10.54
C TRP A 332 -18.56 16.16 -11.73
N LYS A 333 -17.95 16.22 -12.90
CA LYS A 333 -18.68 16.37 -14.17
C LYS A 333 -18.52 15.08 -14.93
N LYS A 334 -19.61 14.53 -15.45
CA LYS A 334 -19.55 13.34 -16.30
C LYS A 334 -18.56 13.64 -17.44
N PRO A 335 -17.46 12.88 -17.57
CA PRO A 335 -16.54 13.09 -18.68
C PRO A 335 -17.34 12.95 -19.97
N ILE A 336 -17.35 13.99 -20.80
CA ILE A 336 -17.86 13.88 -22.17
C ILE A 336 -16.90 12.89 -22.85
N PRO A 337 -17.36 11.72 -23.32
CA PRO A 337 -16.48 10.85 -24.08
C PRO A 337 -15.93 11.68 -25.23
N ALA A 338 -14.61 11.83 -25.30
CA ALA A 338 -13.97 12.47 -26.43
C ALA A 338 -14.46 11.70 -27.66
N SER A 339 -15.34 12.30 -28.46
CA SER A 339 -15.67 11.76 -29.76
C SER A 339 -14.34 11.67 -30.48
N LEU A 340 -13.87 10.45 -30.74
CA LEU A 340 -12.81 10.26 -31.71
C LEU A 340 -13.27 11.01 -32.97
N PRO A 341 -12.47 11.92 -33.53
CA PRO A 341 -12.79 12.45 -34.85
C PRO A 341 -13.01 11.22 -35.76
N PRO A 342 -14.08 11.20 -36.58
CA PRO A 342 -14.29 10.12 -37.52
C PRO A 342 -12.97 9.91 -38.24
N LEU A 343 -12.46 8.68 -38.21
CA LEU A 343 -11.33 8.31 -39.03
C LEU A 343 -11.80 8.57 -40.46
N GLU A 344 -11.38 9.68 -41.07
CA GLU A 344 -11.59 9.89 -42.49
C GLU A 344 -10.96 8.68 -43.16
N ALA A 345 -11.82 7.86 -43.76
CA ALA A 345 -11.40 6.71 -44.52
C ALA A 345 -10.53 7.23 -45.66
N GLN A 346 -9.21 7.24 -45.45
CA GLN A 346 -8.27 7.35 -46.53
C GLN A 346 -8.45 6.08 -47.34
N THR A 347 -9.22 6.21 -48.43
CA THR A 347 -9.28 5.22 -49.49
C THR A 347 -7.84 4.94 -49.92
N ALA A 348 -7.33 3.77 -49.57
CA ALA A 348 -6.01 3.34 -50.00
C ALA A 348 -5.96 3.36 -51.54
N PRO A 349 -4.94 3.97 -52.16
CA PRO A 349 -4.76 3.85 -53.60
C PRO A 349 -4.42 2.40 -53.94
N ALA A 350 -5.06 1.88 -54.98
CA ALA A 350 -4.85 0.53 -55.49
C ALA A 350 -3.36 0.27 -55.79
N PRO A 351 -2.82 -0.93 -55.49
CA PRO A 351 -1.43 -1.24 -55.76
C PRO A 351 -1.17 -1.29 -57.28
N ALA A 352 -0.16 -0.55 -57.74
CA ALA A 352 0.33 -0.63 -59.10
C ALA A 352 1.09 -1.95 -59.35
N PRO A 353 1.01 -2.54 -60.56
CA PRO A 353 1.65 -3.82 -60.86
C PRO A 353 3.17 -3.67 -60.97
N VAL A 354 3.90 -4.58 -60.32
CA VAL A 354 5.36 -4.71 -60.41
C VAL A 354 5.71 -5.56 -61.64
N PRO A 355 6.67 -5.17 -62.50
CA PRO A 355 7.11 -5.98 -63.63
C PRO A 355 8.09 -7.07 -63.20
N ILE A 356 7.89 -8.29 -63.71
CA ILE A 356 8.73 -9.47 -63.51
C ILE A 356 9.96 -9.39 -64.45
N PRO A 357 11.20 -9.55 -63.99
CA PRO A 357 12.38 -9.70 -64.85
C PRO A 357 12.44 -11.09 -65.49
N ALA A 358 12.79 -11.15 -66.78
CA ALA A 358 12.98 -12.38 -67.53
C ALA A 358 14.34 -13.03 -67.23
N GLU A 359 14.35 -14.35 -66.99
CA GLU A 359 15.57 -15.17 -66.94
C GLU A 359 15.87 -15.85 -68.30
N PRO A 360 17.16 -16.04 -68.65
CA PRO A 360 17.56 -16.60 -69.94
C PRO A 360 17.67 -18.13 -69.92
N ALA A 361 17.51 -18.70 -71.11
CA ALA A 361 17.53 -20.14 -71.39
C ALA A 361 18.90 -20.81 -71.19
N PRO A 362 18.90 -22.14 -70.94
CA PRO A 362 19.95 -23.01 -71.46
C PRO A 362 19.42 -24.23 -72.22
N THR A 363 20.33 -24.79 -73.01
CA THR A 363 20.18 -25.82 -74.04
C THR A 363 20.24 -27.27 -73.50
N ALA A 364 19.52 -28.14 -74.20
CA ALA A 364 19.47 -29.60 -74.28
C ALA A 364 20.41 -30.51 -73.45
N GLY A 365 19.83 -31.61 -72.93
CA GLY A 365 20.55 -32.82 -72.55
C GLY A 365 19.71 -33.86 -71.78
N GLU A 366 19.21 -34.85 -72.53
CA GLU A 366 18.96 -36.27 -72.16
C GLU A 366 17.81 -36.68 -71.20
N THR A 367 17.26 -37.84 -71.55
CA THR A 367 16.00 -38.48 -71.15
C THR A 367 16.26 -39.72 -70.29
N LEU A 368 15.41 -39.99 -69.28
CA LEU A 368 14.54 -41.18 -69.15
C LEU A 368 14.02 -41.41 -67.69
N GLU A 369 12.68 -41.58 -67.62
CA GLU A 369 11.85 -42.50 -66.79
C GLU A 369 11.86 -42.41 -65.25
N ALA A 370 10.75 -41.96 -64.61
CA ALA A 370 9.49 -42.66 -64.21
C ALA A 370 9.59 -43.13 -62.73
N VAL A 371 8.63 -42.90 -61.82
CA VAL A 371 7.27 -43.48 -61.65
C VAL A 371 6.62 -42.68 -60.47
N ASP A 372 5.47 -42.00 -60.63
CA ASP A 372 4.09 -42.37 -60.17
C ASP A 372 3.94 -42.42 -58.61
N SER A 373 2.93 -41.91 -57.88
CA SER A 373 1.59 -41.36 -58.13
C SER A 373 1.09 -40.59 -56.88
N ALA A 374 0.17 -39.65 -57.11
CA ALA A 374 -1.11 -39.47 -56.39
C ALA A 374 -1.22 -38.68 -55.04
N PRO A 375 -2.40 -38.07 -54.78
CA PRO A 375 -2.61 -36.80 -54.06
C PRO A 375 -3.57 -36.97 -52.85
N PRO A 376 -4.49 -36.04 -52.48
CA PRO A 376 -4.35 -34.67 -51.97
C PRO A 376 -4.89 -34.53 -50.51
N GLN A 377 -4.83 -33.30 -50.01
CA GLN A 377 -5.29 -32.81 -48.70
C GLN A 377 -6.81 -32.88 -48.49
N GLN A 378 -7.23 -33.08 -47.24
CA GLN A 378 -8.52 -32.57 -46.74
C GLN A 378 -8.49 -32.24 -45.25
N GLU A 379 -9.08 -31.10 -44.92
CA GLU A 379 -9.25 -30.49 -43.60
C GLU A 379 -10.08 -31.34 -42.64
N SER A 380 -9.75 -31.32 -41.35
CA SER A 380 -10.75 -31.48 -40.29
C SER A 380 -10.30 -30.91 -38.96
N GLN A 381 -11.31 -30.34 -38.29
CA GLN A 381 -11.34 -29.71 -36.98
C GLN A 381 -10.91 -30.69 -35.88
N MET A 382 -10.25 -30.21 -34.82
CA MET A 382 -10.01 -31.00 -33.62
C MET A 382 -10.67 -30.36 -32.40
N GLU A 383 -11.72 -31.03 -31.96
CA GLU A 383 -12.38 -30.92 -30.65
C GLU A 383 -11.41 -31.29 -29.52
N GLN A 384 -11.65 -30.69 -28.36
CA GLN A 384 -10.88 -30.89 -27.13
C GLN A 384 -11.28 -32.20 -26.43
N GLU A 385 -10.28 -33.01 -26.07
CA GLU A 385 -10.36 -34.05 -25.03
C GLU A 385 -9.14 -33.98 -24.09
N PRO A 386 -9.25 -34.46 -22.83
CA PRO A 386 -8.44 -34.02 -21.69
C PRO A 386 -7.06 -34.68 -21.61
N PRO A 387 -6.09 -34.11 -20.87
CA PRO A 387 -4.75 -34.68 -20.78
C PRO A 387 -4.73 -35.92 -19.89
N ALA A 388 -4.12 -36.99 -20.43
CA ALA A 388 -3.80 -38.23 -19.77
C ALA A 388 -2.74 -38.06 -18.67
N GLU A 389 -2.87 -38.87 -17.62
CA GLU A 389 -1.93 -39.03 -16.52
C GLU A 389 -0.56 -39.50 -17.02
N PHE A 390 0.51 -38.80 -16.64
CA PHE A 390 1.88 -39.23 -16.86
C PHE A 390 2.30 -40.23 -15.77
N PRO A 391 2.90 -41.39 -16.11
CA PRO A 391 3.41 -42.33 -15.12
C PRO A 391 4.69 -41.80 -14.42
N PRO A 392 4.98 -42.26 -13.19
CA PRO A 392 6.09 -41.73 -12.39
C PRO A 392 7.46 -42.19 -12.93
N GLU A 393 8.39 -41.24 -13.09
CA GLU A 393 9.80 -41.50 -13.39
C GLU A 393 10.50 -42.24 -12.24
N GLU A 394 11.23 -43.30 -12.59
CA GLU A 394 12.07 -44.09 -11.70
C GLU A 394 13.25 -43.26 -11.15
N ILE A 395 13.42 -43.30 -9.84
CA ILE A 395 14.55 -42.70 -9.10
C ILE A 395 15.79 -43.59 -9.29
N PRO A 396 16.95 -43.08 -9.74
CA PRO A 396 18.16 -43.88 -9.75
C PRO A 396 18.70 -44.08 -8.33
N ALA A 397 19.10 -45.32 -8.02
CA ALA A 397 19.62 -45.75 -6.74
C ALA A 397 20.89 -44.98 -6.30
N PRO A 398 21.11 -44.78 -4.98
CA PRO A 398 22.28 -44.08 -4.46
C PRO A 398 23.57 -44.91 -4.65
N PRO A 399 24.73 -44.28 -4.89
CA PRO A 399 26.00 -44.99 -4.95
C PRO A 399 26.42 -45.49 -3.56
N GLY A 400 27.12 -46.62 -3.57
CA GLY A 400 27.36 -47.49 -2.43
C GLY A 400 28.17 -46.90 -1.29
N VAL A 401 27.92 -47.51 -0.13
CA VAL A 401 28.57 -47.35 1.17
C VAL A 401 30.09 -47.52 1.04
N ALA A 402 30.84 -46.51 1.47
CA ALA A 402 32.23 -46.66 1.87
C ALA A 402 32.30 -46.57 3.41
N GLU A 403 32.80 -47.62 4.04
CA GLU A 403 33.09 -47.71 5.47
C GLU A 403 34.26 -46.79 5.91
N PRO A 404 34.37 -46.47 7.21
CA PRO A 404 34.91 -45.20 7.69
C PRO A 404 36.44 -45.21 7.86
N GLN A 405 37.09 -44.09 7.53
CA GLN A 405 38.45 -43.79 7.96
C GLN A 405 38.45 -42.83 9.14
N ALA A 406 39.39 -43.11 10.06
CA ALA A 406 39.52 -42.64 11.43
C ALA A 406 39.29 -41.14 11.68
N GLU A 407 38.54 -40.89 12.76
CA GLU A 407 38.44 -39.65 13.53
C GLU A 407 39.84 -39.10 13.89
N LEU A 408 40.09 -37.85 13.51
CA LEU A 408 41.10 -37.00 14.14
C LEU A 408 40.41 -36.19 15.24
N PRO A 409 41.00 -36.08 16.45
CA PRO A 409 40.38 -35.37 17.56
C PRO A 409 40.34 -33.85 17.30
N PRO A 410 39.31 -33.14 17.81
CA PRO A 410 39.21 -31.69 17.70
C PRO A 410 40.28 -30.99 18.56
N PRO A 411 40.78 -29.82 18.16
CA PRO A 411 41.70 -29.04 18.98
C PRO A 411 40.97 -28.45 20.20
N GLU A 412 41.65 -28.51 21.34
CA GLU A 412 41.21 -28.03 22.65
C GLU A 412 40.83 -26.54 22.61
N ALA A 413 39.61 -26.23 23.04
CA ALA A 413 39.19 -24.87 23.29
C ALA A 413 39.73 -24.44 24.67
N GLU A 414 40.67 -23.51 24.66
CA GLU A 414 41.21 -22.87 25.85
C GLU A 414 40.13 -22.01 26.51
N SER A 415 39.79 -22.35 27.74
CA SER A 415 38.79 -21.71 28.58
C SER A 415 39.23 -20.29 28.97
N ALA A 416 38.64 -19.27 28.36
CA ALA A 416 38.75 -17.90 28.87
C ALA A 416 37.69 -17.66 29.96
N GLU A 417 38.13 -17.67 31.22
CA GLU A 417 37.34 -17.20 32.37
C GLU A 417 37.03 -15.70 32.24
N PRO A 418 35.82 -15.23 32.58
CA PRO A 418 35.53 -13.81 32.70
C PRO A 418 36.05 -13.27 34.05
N GLN A 419 37.07 -12.42 34.00
CA GLN A 419 37.50 -11.61 35.14
C GLN A 419 36.40 -10.61 35.54
N ALA A 420 35.99 -10.66 36.81
CA ALA A 420 35.19 -9.65 37.47
C ALA A 420 36.04 -8.39 37.76
N PRO A 421 35.48 -7.17 37.68
CA PRO A 421 36.23 -5.97 38.03
C PRO A 421 36.31 -5.80 39.55
N GLU A 422 37.54 -5.60 40.04
CA GLU A 422 37.87 -5.26 41.42
C GLU A 422 37.27 -3.92 41.85
N VAL A 423 36.71 -3.93 43.06
CA VAL A 423 36.36 -2.76 43.86
C VAL A 423 37.65 -2.20 44.46
N GLN A 424 37.94 -0.93 44.22
CA GLN A 424 38.88 -0.16 45.05
C GLN A 424 38.21 1.12 45.56
N SER A 425 38.22 1.22 46.89
CA SER A 425 37.75 2.31 47.73
C SER A 425 38.90 3.26 48.11
N ALA A 426 38.52 4.48 48.57
CA ALA A 426 39.32 5.58 49.14
C ALA A 426 39.84 6.58 48.07
N ASP A 427 39.71 7.91 48.17
CA ASP A 427 39.49 8.83 49.30
C ASP A 427 38.79 10.12 48.79
N GLU A 428 37.88 10.67 49.61
CA GLU A 428 37.54 12.11 49.70
C GLU A 428 38.44 12.76 50.78
N PRO A 429 38.64 14.10 50.92
CA PRO A 429 37.61 15.14 50.74
C PRO A 429 38.09 16.51 50.19
N GLY A 430 37.14 17.43 49.94
CA GLY A 430 37.45 18.84 49.66
C GLY A 430 36.27 19.71 49.20
N GLU A 431 35.45 20.11 50.17
CA GLU A 431 34.51 21.25 50.24
C GLU A 431 34.35 22.24 49.05
N SER A 432 33.09 22.49 48.65
CA SER A 432 32.57 23.87 48.54
C SER A 432 31.03 23.94 48.50
N ARG A 433 30.45 24.26 49.66
CA ARG A 433 29.43 25.31 49.94
C ARG A 433 28.26 25.50 48.94
N ILE A 434 27.08 25.07 49.37
CA ILE A 434 25.76 25.46 48.86
C ILE A 434 25.14 26.45 49.87
N GLU A 435 24.74 27.64 49.42
CA GLU A 435 23.95 28.60 50.18
C GLU A 435 22.57 28.75 49.52
N ALA A 436 21.52 28.52 50.31
CA ALA A 436 20.12 28.87 50.02
C ALA A 436 19.89 30.38 50.23
N PRO A 437 18.70 30.89 49.89
CA PRO A 437 17.98 31.55 50.98
C PRO A 437 16.46 31.29 51.03
N ASP A 438 15.98 31.50 52.25
CA ASP A 438 14.66 31.30 52.85
C ASP A 438 13.58 32.34 52.48
N GLU A 439 12.36 31.98 52.91
CA GLU A 439 11.07 32.65 52.87
C GLU A 439 10.92 33.93 53.72
N ASP A 440 9.88 34.70 53.36
CA ASP A 440 8.99 35.55 54.17
C ASP A 440 9.50 36.74 54.99
N SER A 441 8.90 37.92 54.72
CA SER A 441 8.49 38.90 55.75
C SER A 441 7.52 39.94 55.16
N GLU A 442 6.48 40.23 55.95
CA GLU A 442 5.30 41.07 55.73
C GLU A 442 5.55 42.58 55.49
N GLU A 443 4.52 43.20 54.91
CA GLU A 443 4.05 44.62 54.84
C GLU A 443 4.61 45.65 55.87
N PRO A 444 4.53 47.01 55.64
CA PRO A 444 3.32 47.71 55.16
C PRO A 444 3.46 49.03 54.34
N GLY A 445 2.35 49.44 53.71
CA GLY A 445 1.87 50.84 53.82
C GLY A 445 2.01 51.82 52.65
N ARG A 446 0.83 52.25 52.16
CA ARG A 446 0.44 53.58 51.62
C ARG A 446 0.91 54.05 50.21
N THR A 447 -0.13 54.24 49.37
CA THR A 447 -0.43 55.23 48.30
C THR A 447 0.42 56.52 48.22
N PRO A 448 0.47 57.26 47.07
CA PRO A 448 -0.66 57.50 46.13
C PRO A 448 -0.37 57.58 44.61
N GLU A 449 -1.50 57.68 43.89
CA GLU A 449 -1.76 58.12 42.51
C GLU A 449 -0.70 58.99 41.81
N VAL A 450 -0.43 58.69 40.53
CA VAL A 450 -0.46 59.67 39.42
C VAL A 450 -0.85 58.94 38.12
N THR A 451 -1.98 59.33 37.53
CA THR A 451 -2.47 59.02 36.17
C THR A 451 -1.77 59.94 35.14
N PRO A 452 -1.75 59.69 33.82
CA PRO A 452 -2.00 58.46 33.04
C PRO A 452 -0.72 57.78 32.52
#